data_AF-A0A1J9PXE2-F1
#
_entry.id   AF-A0A1J9PXE2-F1
#
_cell.length_a   1.000
_cell.length_b   1.000
_cell.length_c   1.000
_cell.angle_alpha   90.00
_cell.angle_beta   90.00
_cell.angle_gamma   90.00
#
_symmetry.space_group_name_H-M   'P 1'
#
loop_
_entity.id
_entity.type
_entity.pdbx_description
1 polymer ?
#
loop_
_entity_poly.entity_id
_entity_poly.type
_entity_poly.pdbx_seq_one_letter_code
_entity_poly.pdbx_strand_id
1 'polypeptide(L)'
;MKLSLVSAGLFVVGSVLAQPTPGGSGLGDIMRRMRLDDEGLVDAGPDGILRSFDKRGRVIDFARLDHRQLMYTARALPNNNGLAKRWQNVNSSEVDEETIWSPPKHLLPRRFTDLEAVDEQRSPAAPLHHNSIRASRQCRSTYCQVTLQCRAIGCYFCLNPPPGHGESHCMDWN
;
A
#
# COMPACT_ATOMS: atom_id res chain seq x y z
N MET A 1 -29.82 55.62 -41.24
CA MET A 1 -28.66 54.85 -41.73
C MET A 1 -27.49 55.02 -40.77
N LYS A 2 -27.08 53.93 -40.11
CA LYS A 2 -25.72 53.65 -39.61
C LYS A 2 -25.75 52.24 -39.00
N LEU A 3 -25.26 51.27 -39.77
CA LEU A 3 -25.02 49.89 -39.37
C LEU A 3 -23.64 49.84 -38.70
N SER A 4 -23.54 49.22 -37.52
CA SER A 4 -22.25 48.81 -36.96
C SER A 4 -22.34 47.41 -36.38
N LEU A 5 -21.86 46.49 -37.22
CA LEU A 5 -21.25 45.17 -37.01
C LEU A 5 -21.34 44.53 -35.61
N VAL A 6 -22.08 43.42 -35.58
CA VAL A 6 -22.05 42.37 -34.57
C VAL A 6 -20.72 41.61 -34.69
N SER A 7 -19.94 41.52 -33.60
CA SER A 7 -18.83 40.58 -33.49
C SER A 7 -19.25 39.44 -32.56
N ALA A 8 -19.62 38.31 -33.14
CA ALA A 8 -19.82 37.05 -32.42
C ALA A 8 -18.46 36.35 -32.33
N GLY A 9 -17.76 36.53 -31.22
CA GLY A 9 -16.54 35.77 -30.90
C GLY A 9 -16.90 34.32 -30.57
N LEU A 10 -16.61 33.41 -31.50
CA LEU A 10 -16.77 31.98 -31.31
C LEU A 10 -15.63 31.47 -30.40
N PHE A 11 -15.85 31.42 -29.09
CA PHE A 11 -14.94 30.71 -28.19
C PHE A 11 -15.16 29.21 -28.34
N VAL A 12 -14.34 28.57 -29.16
CA VAL A 12 -14.21 27.10 -29.15
C VAL A 12 -13.50 26.74 -27.85
N VAL A 13 -14.27 26.42 -26.82
CA VAL A 13 -13.74 25.75 -25.62
C VAL A 13 -13.41 24.34 -26.06
N GLY A 14 -12.17 24.12 -26.48
CA GLY A 14 -11.64 22.79 -26.69
C GLY A 14 -11.62 22.08 -25.34
N SER A 15 -12.61 21.20 -25.12
CA SER A 15 -12.57 20.24 -24.03
C SER A 15 -11.32 19.39 -24.24
N VAL A 16 -10.26 19.68 -23.49
CA VAL A 16 -9.17 18.72 -23.30
C VAL A 16 -9.82 17.53 -22.63
N LEU A 17 -10.13 16.49 -23.42
CA LEU A 17 -10.43 15.18 -22.89
C LEU A 17 -9.20 14.82 -22.06
N ALA A 18 -9.35 14.82 -20.73
CA ALA A 18 -8.40 14.19 -19.84
C ALA A 18 -8.32 12.74 -20.32
N GLN A 19 -7.24 12.43 -21.06
CA GLN A 19 -6.98 11.07 -21.48
C GLN A 19 -6.84 10.25 -20.20
N PRO A 20 -7.57 9.13 -20.04
CA PRO A 20 -7.26 8.18 -19.00
C PRO A 20 -5.84 7.72 -19.28
N THR A 21 -4.87 8.10 -18.43
CA THR A 21 -3.50 7.64 -18.56
C THR A 21 -3.51 6.11 -18.47
N PRO A 22 -3.17 5.39 -19.56
CA PRO A 22 -3.04 3.94 -19.50
C PRO A 22 -1.68 3.67 -18.88
N GLY A 23 -1.66 3.52 -17.55
CA GLY A 23 -0.41 3.30 -16.82
C GLY A 23 -0.63 3.39 -15.34
N GLY A 24 -1.18 2.32 -14.75
CA GLY A 24 -1.11 2.13 -13.30
C GLY A 24 0.33 2.31 -12.87
N SER A 25 0.60 3.32 -12.04
CA SER A 25 1.92 3.55 -11.46
C SER A 25 2.43 2.22 -10.88
N GLY A 26 3.69 1.86 -11.13
CA GLY A 26 4.20 0.59 -10.64
C GLY A 26 4.02 0.47 -9.12
N LEU A 27 3.99 -0.76 -8.57
CA LEU A 27 3.85 -0.92 -7.12
C LEU A 27 4.88 -0.09 -6.33
N GLY A 28 6.12 0.01 -6.84
CA GLY A 28 7.15 0.88 -6.24
C GLY A 28 6.80 2.37 -6.23
N ASP A 29 6.11 2.89 -7.26
CA ASP A 29 5.64 4.28 -7.30
C ASP A 29 4.49 4.54 -6.33
N ILE A 30 3.61 3.54 -6.16
CA ILE A 30 2.58 3.57 -5.12
C ILE A 30 3.25 3.65 -3.75
N MET A 31 4.18 2.74 -3.46
CA MET A 31 4.86 2.69 -2.18
C MET A 31 5.66 3.95 -1.86
N ARG A 32 6.32 4.56 -2.85
CA ARG A 32 7.10 5.79 -2.65
C ARG A 32 6.25 7.01 -2.29
N ARG A 33 5.00 7.06 -2.78
CA ARG A 33 4.07 8.18 -2.55
C ARG A 33 3.17 7.98 -1.34
N MET A 34 3.04 6.74 -0.87
CA MET A 34 2.22 6.42 0.28
C MET A 34 2.78 7.09 1.54
N ARG A 35 1.93 7.83 2.24
CA ARG A 35 2.23 8.36 3.56
C ARG A 35 2.35 7.21 4.55
N LEU A 36 3.39 7.25 5.38
CA LEU A 36 3.70 6.23 6.39
C LEU A 36 3.82 6.86 7.78
N ASP A 37 3.51 6.07 8.79
CA ASP A 37 3.78 6.38 10.21
C ASP A 37 4.86 5.43 10.73
N ASP A 38 5.83 5.96 11.48
CA ASP A 38 6.95 5.18 12.03
C ASP A 38 6.48 4.13 13.05
N GLU A 39 5.46 4.44 13.85
CA GLU A 39 4.87 3.55 14.84
C GLU A 39 3.65 2.76 14.27
N GLY A 40 3.38 2.95 12.98
CA GLY A 40 2.35 2.28 12.20
C GLY A 40 2.90 1.18 11.28
N LEU A 41 2.07 0.71 10.34
CA LEU A 41 2.44 -0.28 9.33
C LEU A 41 1.63 -0.13 8.04
N VAL A 42 2.00 -0.86 6.99
CA VAL A 42 1.23 -1.00 5.76
C VAL A 42 0.57 -2.36 5.73
N ASP A 43 -0.71 -2.45 5.37
CA ASP A 43 -1.47 -3.69 5.23
C ASP A 43 -1.87 -3.90 3.77
N ALA A 44 -1.60 -5.09 3.24
CA ALA A 44 -2.15 -5.52 1.97
C ALA A 44 -3.42 -6.34 2.22
N GLY A 45 -4.58 -5.71 2.12
CA GLY A 45 -5.85 -6.31 2.48
C GLY A 45 -6.31 -7.43 1.52
N PRO A 46 -7.18 -8.35 1.99
CA PRO A 46 -7.78 -9.37 1.12
C PRO A 46 -8.71 -8.77 0.05
N ASP A 47 -9.15 -7.53 0.24
CA ASP A 47 -9.98 -6.73 -0.65
C ASP A 47 -9.18 -5.95 -1.73
N GLY A 48 -7.86 -6.16 -1.78
CA GLY A 48 -6.99 -5.56 -2.78
C GLY A 48 -6.69 -4.08 -2.54
N ILE A 49 -6.95 -3.60 -1.33
CA ILE A 49 -6.59 -2.27 -0.88
C ILE A 49 -5.31 -2.37 -0.06
N LEU A 50 -4.32 -1.56 -0.43
CA LEU A 50 -3.14 -1.34 0.37
C LEU A 50 -3.40 -0.16 1.31
N ARG A 51 -3.42 -0.38 2.62
CA ARG A 51 -3.72 0.65 3.64
C ARG A 51 -2.48 0.98 4.44
N SER A 52 -2.19 2.26 4.66
CA SER A 52 -1.24 2.69 5.68
C SER A 52 -1.99 3.02 6.96
N PHE A 53 -1.56 2.42 8.07
CA PHE A 53 -2.11 2.64 9.39
C PHE A 53 -1.15 3.44 10.26
N ASP A 54 -1.68 4.32 11.11
CA ASP A 54 -0.91 4.92 12.21
C ASP A 54 -0.81 3.99 13.43
N LYS A 55 -0.12 4.44 14.47
CA LYS A 55 0.05 3.68 15.71
C LYS A 55 -1.24 3.29 16.43
N ARG A 56 -2.33 4.03 16.18
CA ARG A 56 -3.65 3.81 16.78
C ARG A 56 -4.54 2.92 15.91
N GLY A 57 -4.03 2.42 14.79
CA GLY A 57 -4.81 1.61 13.86
C GLY A 57 -5.78 2.42 13.00
N ARG A 58 -5.55 3.73 12.84
CA ARG A 58 -6.33 4.55 11.91
C ARG A 58 -5.67 4.53 10.53
N VAL A 59 -6.48 4.41 9.49
CA VAL A 59 -5.98 4.53 8.11
C VAL A 59 -5.59 5.98 7.86
N ILE A 60 -4.35 6.22 7.42
CA ILE A 60 -3.81 7.55 7.11
C ILE A 60 -3.51 7.75 5.62
N ASP A 61 -3.50 6.67 4.84
CA ASP A 61 -3.38 6.67 3.39
C ASP A 61 -3.80 5.31 2.82
N PHE A 62 -4.09 5.26 1.51
CA PHE A 62 -4.39 4.00 0.83
C PHE A 62 -4.05 4.02 -0.67
N ALA A 63 -3.96 2.83 -1.25
CA ALA A 63 -3.95 2.64 -2.70
C ALA A 63 -4.82 1.45 -3.10
N ARG A 64 -5.58 1.62 -4.19
CA ARG A 64 -6.29 0.52 -4.85
C ARG A 64 -5.29 -0.22 -5.74
N LEU A 65 -5.11 -1.51 -5.50
CA LEU A 65 -4.21 -2.32 -6.32
C LEU A 65 -4.98 -2.97 -7.47
N ASP A 66 -4.47 -2.85 -8.68
CA ASP A 66 -4.98 -3.60 -9.83
C ASP A 66 -4.53 -5.06 -9.78
N HIS A 67 -5.10 -5.90 -10.64
CA HIS A 67 -4.76 -7.32 -10.70
C HIS A 67 -3.25 -7.58 -10.89
N ARG A 68 -2.58 -6.78 -11.73
CA ARG A 68 -1.13 -6.96 -11.99
C ARG A 68 -0.32 -6.63 -10.74
N GLN A 69 -0.66 -5.55 -10.04
CA GLN A 69 -0.04 -5.13 -8.79
C GLN A 69 -0.27 -6.15 -7.68
N LEU A 70 -1.47 -6.72 -7.58
CA LEU A 70 -1.79 -7.81 -6.63
C LEU A 70 -0.94 -9.05 -6.90
N MET A 71 -0.85 -9.50 -8.16
CA MET A 71 -0.04 -10.66 -8.51
C MET A 71 1.46 -10.42 -8.28
N TYR A 72 1.94 -9.20 -8.49
CA TYR A 72 3.31 -8.83 -8.18
C TYR A 72 3.56 -8.83 -6.65
N THR A 73 2.65 -8.24 -5.88
CA THR A 73 2.71 -8.21 -4.40
C THR A 73 2.72 -9.63 -3.84
N ALA A 74 1.87 -10.52 -4.36
CA ALA A 74 1.82 -11.91 -3.94
C ALA A 74 3.16 -12.63 -4.13
N ARG A 75 3.85 -12.41 -5.25
CA ARG A 75 5.18 -13.00 -5.50
C ARG A 75 6.28 -12.41 -4.62
N ALA A 76 6.12 -11.16 -4.20
CA ALA A 76 7.13 -10.44 -3.41
C ALA A 76 7.09 -10.81 -1.92
N LEU A 77 5.91 -11.16 -1.40
CA LEU A 77 5.73 -11.52 0.01
C LEU A 77 6.32 -12.90 0.34
N PRO A 78 6.98 -13.05 1.51
CA PRO A 78 7.39 -14.35 2.01
C PRO A 78 6.16 -15.20 2.34
N ASN A 79 6.29 -16.53 2.27
CA ASN A 79 5.22 -17.49 2.58
C ASN A 79 3.89 -17.23 1.85
N ASN A 80 3.96 -16.83 0.58
CA ASN A 80 2.81 -16.45 -0.26
C ASN A 80 1.86 -17.58 -0.70
N ASN A 81 1.87 -18.71 0.00
CA ASN A 81 1.07 -19.89 -0.34
C ASN A 81 -0.42 -19.51 -0.41
N GLY A 82 -1.01 -19.60 -1.60
CA GLY A 82 -2.42 -19.30 -1.83
C GLY A 82 -2.77 -17.82 -1.96
N LEU A 83 -1.83 -16.89 -1.76
CA LEU A 83 -2.11 -15.45 -1.81
C LEU A 83 -2.52 -14.99 -3.21
N ALA A 84 -1.83 -15.47 -4.25
CA ALA A 84 -2.20 -15.20 -5.65
C ALA A 84 -3.60 -15.76 -5.98
N LYS A 85 -3.95 -16.93 -5.43
CA LYS A 85 -5.30 -17.51 -5.60
C LYS A 85 -6.36 -16.67 -4.89
N ARG A 86 -6.06 -16.17 -3.69
CA ARG A 86 -6.96 -15.29 -2.92
C ARG A 86 -7.26 -14.00 -3.68
N TRP A 87 -6.26 -13.39 -4.32
CA TRP A 87 -6.43 -12.13 -5.04
C TRP A 87 -6.81 -12.28 -6.53
N GLN A 88 -6.98 -13.50 -7.04
CA GLN A 88 -7.18 -13.75 -8.47
C GLN A 88 -8.37 -12.97 -9.05
N ASN A 89 -9.48 -12.89 -8.29
CA ASN A 89 -10.73 -12.28 -8.71
C ASN A 89 -11.10 -11.03 -7.90
N VAL A 90 -10.13 -10.44 -7.20
CA VAL A 90 -10.39 -9.25 -6.38
C VAL A 90 -10.44 -8.02 -7.29
N ASN A 91 -11.54 -7.27 -7.17
CA ASN A 91 -11.71 -5.98 -7.82
C ASN A 91 -11.67 -4.85 -6.79
N SER A 92 -10.49 -4.24 -6.63
CA SER A 92 -10.31 -3.14 -5.68
C SER A 92 -11.13 -1.89 -6.02
N SER A 93 -11.67 -1.74 -7.23
CA SER A 93 -12.54 -0.60 -7.60
C SER A 93 -13.96 -0.69 -7.02
N GLU A 94 -14.40 -1.88 -6.61
CA GLU A 94 -15.72 -2.10 -6.02
C GLU A 94 -15.77 -1.84 -4.51
N VAL A 95 -14.61 -1.57 -3.88
CA VAL A 95 -14.55 -1.30 -2.44
C VAL A 95 -14.99 0.14 -2.16
N ASP A 96 -16.03 0.30 -1.35
CA ASP A 96 -16.51 1.63 -0.92
C ASP A 96 -15.45 2.38 -0.14
N GLU A 97 -15.36 3.70 -0.36
CA GLU A 97 -14.34 4.54 0.26
C GLU A 97 -14.46 4.58 1.80
N GLU A 98 -15.68 4.53 2.33
CA GLU A 98 -15.93 4.42 3.77
C GLU A 98 -15.30 3.15 4.36
N THR A 99 -15.41 2.01 3.67
CA THR A 99 -14.79 0.74 4.06
C THR A 99 -13.26 0.79 3.95
N ILE A 100 -12.72 1.65 3.07
CA ILE A 100 -11.28 1.87 2.96
C ILE A 100 -10.74 2.59 4.19
N TRP A 101 -11.35 3.72 4.55
CA TRP A 101 -10.90 4.58 5.66
C TRP A 101 -11.28 4.04 7.04
N SER A 102 -12.39 3.30 7.13
CA SER A 102 -12.89 2.69 8.37
C SER A 102 -13.16 1.20 8.17
N PRO A 103 -12.11 0.39 7.95
CA PRO A 103 -12.26 -1.03 7.66
C PRO A 103 -12.89 -1.79 8.85
N PRO A 104 -13.80 -2.75 8.58
CA PRO A 104 -14.34 -3.62 9.62
C PRO A 104 -13.24 -4.44 10.29
N LYS A 105 -13.47 -4.86 11.54
CA LYS A 105 -12.47 -5.54 12.39
C LYS A 105 -11.75 -6.72 11.73
N HIS A 106 -12.42 -7.48 10.87
CA HIS A 106 -11.83 -8.65 10.20
C HIS A 106 -10.81 -8.29 9.11
N LEU A 107 -10.77 -7.01 8.68
CA LEU A 107 -9.76 -6.47 7.77
C LEU A 107 -8.65 -5.72 8.50
N LEU A 108 -8.73 -5.58 9.83
CA LEU A 108 -7.69 -4.92 10.60
C LEU A 108 -6.52 -5.90 10.86
N PRO A 109 -5.27 -5.41 10.78
CA PRO A 109 -4.11 -6.14 11.27
C PRO A 109 -4.29 -6.58 12.73
N ARG A 110 -3.80 -7.79 13.06
CA ARG A 110 -3.98 -8.41 14.39
C ARG A 110 -3.56 -7.51 15.55
N ARG A 111 -2.46 -6.75 15.41
CA ARG A 111 -1.97 -5.82 16.44
C ARG A 111 -2.98 -4.73 16.84
N PHE A 112 -3.98 -4.46 16.01
CA PHE A 112 -5.04 -3.49 16.29
C PHE A 112 -6.32 -4.14 16.79
N THR A 113 -6.42 -5.47 16.75
CA THR A 113 -7.58 -6.22 17.20
C THR A 113 -7.32 -7.00 18.50
N ASP A 114 -6.09 -7.47 18.72
CA ASP A 114 -5.66 -8.17 19.93
C ASP A 114 -4.89 -7.23 20.87
N LEU A 115 -5.51 -6.88 22.00
CA LEU A 115 -4.90 -6.04 23.03
C LEU A 115 -3.72 -6.73 23.76
N GLU A 116 -3.64 -8.06 23.68
CA GLU A 116 -2.56 -8.86 24.30
C GLU A 116 -1.33 -9.02 23.40
N ALA A 117 -1.38 -8.63 22.12
CA ALA A 117 -0.30 -8.83 21.14
C ALA A 117 0.78 -7.74 21.15
N VAL A 118 0.72 -6.77 22.08
CA VAL A 118 1.58 -5.57 22.05
C VAL A 118 2.94 -5.79 22.75
N ASP A 119 3.11 -6.84 23.55
CA ASP A 119 4.24 -6.91 24.51
C ASP A 119 5.40 -7.87 24.18
N GLU A 120 5.31 -8.75 23.18
CA GLU A 120 6.29 -9.87 23.07
C GLU A 120 7.38 -9.79 21.99
N GLN A 121 7.41 -8.81 21.07
CA GLN A 121 8.48 -8.77 20.06
C GLN A 121 9.10 -7.38 19.86
N ARG A 122 9.87 -6.93 20.86
CA ARG A 122 10.99 -5.99 20.67
C ARG A 122 12.29 -6.77 20.52
N SER A 123 12.52 -7.38 19.37
CA SER A 123 13.88 -7.81 19.02
C SER A 123 14.59 -6.70 18.25
N PRO A 124 15.73 -6.17 18.75
CA PRO A 124 16.57 -5.28 17.96
C PRO A 124 17.25 -6.09 16.85
N ALA A 125 16.88 -5.85 15.60
CA ALA A 125 17.58 -6.42 14.46
C ALA A 125 18.90 -5.67 14.21
N ALA A 126 19.97 -6.40 13.86
CA ALA A 126 21.26 -5.82 13.55
C ALA A 126 21.21 -5.00 12.24
N PRO A 127 22.00 -3.92 12.10
CA PRO A 127 22.03 -3.09 10.87
C PRO A 127 22.44 -3.88 9.62
N LEU A 128 21.83 -3.58 8.46
CA LEU A 128 22.16 -4.23 7.19
C LEU A 128 23.42 -3.68 6.54
N HIS A 129 24.25 -4.58 5.99
CA HIS A 129 25.38 -4.24 5.11
C HIS A 129 24.89 -3.98 3.67
N HIS A 130 25.32 -2.85 3.09
CA HIS A 130 24.93 -2.38 1.75
C HIS A 130 25.44 -3.29 0.61
N ASN A 131 24.60 -4.22 0.17
CA ASN A 131 24.63 -4.83 -1.16
C ASN A 131 23.16 -5.02 -1.59
N SER A 132 22.69 -4.35 -2.66
CA SER A 132 21.25 -4.16 -2.95
C SER A 132 20.42 -5.44 -2.97
N ILE A 133 20.84 -6.48 -3.71
CA ILE A 133 20.09 -7.74 -3.80
C ILE A 133 20.08 -8.50 -2.46
N ARG A 134 21.19 -8.42 -1.70
CA ARG A 134 21.27 -9.04 -0.37
C ARG A 134 20.43 -8.28 0.64
N ALA A 135 20.41 -6.95 0.56
CA ALA A 135 19.55 -6.09 1.36
C ALA A 135 18.07 -6.42 1.12
N SER A 136 17.64 -6.66 -0.13
CA SER A 136 16.25 -7.04 -0.42
C SER A 136 15.81 -8.34 0.20
N ARG A 137 16.62 -9.38 0.04
CA ARG A 137 16.32 -10.68 0.66
C ARG A 137 16.32 -10.59 2.17
N GLN A 138 17.20 -9.77 2.74
CA GLN A 138 17.31 -9.61 4.18
C GLN A 138 16.16 -8.77 4.77
N CYS A 139 15.65 -7.78 4.06
CA CYS A 139 14.43 -7.08 4.46
C CYS A 139 13.26 -8.07 4.55
N ARG A 140 13.04 -8.83 3.47
CA ARG A 140 11.89 -9.76 3.37
C ARG A 140 11.96 -10.94 4.34
N SER A 141 13.13 -11.25 4.90
CA SER A 141 13.27 -12.27 5.96
C SER A 141 13.16 -11.70 7.37
N THR A 142 13.09 -10.37 7.54
CA THR A 142 13.02 -9.73 8.84
C THR A 142 11.55 -9.47 9.21
N TYR A 143 11.12 -10.03 10.35
CA TYR A 143 9.81 -9.77 10.91
C TYR A 143 9.74 -8.36 11.51
N CYS A 144 8.55 -7.76 11.47
CA CYS A 144 8.31 -6.44 12.02
C CYS A 144 6.90 -6.30 12.58
N GLN A 145 6.73 -5.31 13.45
CA GLN A 145 5.45 -4.84 13.96
C GLN A 145 5.17 -3.40 13.53
N VAL A 146 6.23 -2.61 13.33
CA VAL A 146 6.15 -1.19 12.95
C VAL A 146 7.17 -0.83 11.88
N THR A 147 6.85 0.19 11.09
CA THR A 147 7.72 0.79 10.06
C THR A 147 9.10 1.17 10.61
N LEU A 148 9.18 1.70 11.83
CA LEU A 148 10.43 2.13 12.47
C LEU A 148 11.46 1.00 12.61
N GLN A 149 11.01 -0.24 12.89
CA GLN A 149 11.91 -1.39 13.01
C GLN A 149 12.62 -1.68 11.68
N CYS A 150 11.90 -1.54 10.58
CA CYS A 150 12.45 -1.74 9.25
C CYS A 150 13.41 -0.62 8.87
N ARG A 151 13.07 0.63 9.18
CA ARG A 151 13.95 1.79 8.94
C ARG A 151 15.25 1.71 9.72
N ALA A 152 15.20 1.19 10.96
CA ALA A 152 16.38 1.02 11.80
C ALA A 152 17.43 0.08 11.20
N ILE A 153 17.03 -0.83 10.30
CA ILE A 153 17.93 -1.74 9.59
C ILE A 153 18.12 -1.37 8.12
N GLY A 154 17.65 -0.20 7.67
CA GLY A 154 17.81 0.24 6.27
C GLY A 154 16.80 -0.36 5.29
N CYS A 155 15.72 -0.97 5.78
CA CYS A 155 14.52 -1.31 4.99
C CYS A 155 13.52 -0.14 5.00
N TYR A 156 12.46 -0.21 4.19
CA TYR A 156 11.57 0.94 3.96
C TYR A 156 10.36 0.98 4.91
N PHE A 157 9.60 -0.12 5.02
CA PHE A 157 8.43 -0.21 5.89
C PHE A 157 8.09 -1.64 6.30
N CYS A 158 7.15 -1.75 7.23
CA CYS A 158 6.60 -3.00 7.70
C CYS A 158 5.30 -3.33 6.95
N LEU A 159 5.26 -4.46 6.24
CA LEU A 159 4.11 -4.92 5.46
C LEU A 159 3.42 -6.08 6.17
N ASN A 160 2.14 -5.90 6.48
CA ASN A 160 1.24 -6.94 6.97
C ASN A 160 0.54 -7.62 5.78
N PRO A 161 0.62 -8.96 5.65
CA PRO A 161 -0.13 -9.69 4.64
C PRO A 161 -1.60 -9.90 5.08
N PRO A 162 -2.50 -10.33 4.17
CA PRO A 162 -3.87 -10.65 4.55
C PRO A 162 -3.95 -11.67 5.69
N PRO A 163 -5.02 -11.66 6.50
CA PRO A 163 -5.22 -12.62 7.57
C PRO A 163 -5.01 -14.08 7.13
N GLY A 164 -4.19 -14.82 7.87
CA GLY A 164 -3.85 -16.22 7.59
C GLY A 164 -2.72 -16.43 6.57
N HIS A 165 -1.98 -15.38 6.18
CA HIS A 165 -0.86 -15.46 5.23
C HIS A 165 0.51 -15.13 5.86
N GLY A 166 0.67 -15.43 7.15
CA GLY A 166 1.93 -15.25 7.88
C GLY A 166 1.99 -13.97 8.71
N GLU A 167 3.22 -13.64 9.13
CA GLU A 167 3.52 -12.47 9.95
C GLU A 167 3.91 -11.27 9.08
N SER A 168 3.99 -10.09 9.70
CA SER A 168 4.45 -8.87 9.04
C SER A 168 5.96 -8.90 8.81
N HIS A 169 6.40 -8.39 7.64
CA HIS A 169 7.82 -8.39 7.26
C HIS A 169 8.29 -7.03 6.76
N CYS A 170 9.58 -6.76 6.94
CA CYS A 170 10.22 -5.60 6.37
C CYS A 170 10.31 -5.70 4.86
N MET A 171 10.05 -4.59 4.18
CA MET A 171 10.11 -4.52 2.73
C MET A 171 11.11 -3.46 2.28
N ASP A 172 11.79 -3.75 1.19
CA ASP A 172 12.53 -2.81 0.38
C ASP A 172 11.89 -2.74 -1.02
N TRP A 173 11.80 -1.56 -1.62
CA TRP A 173 11.25 -1.39 -2.97
C TRP A 173 12.20 -0.62 -3.88
N ASN A 174 13.50 -0.87 -3.69
CA ASN A 174 14.54 -0.57 -4.66
C ASN A 174 14.71 -1.72 -5.64
#